data_AF-A0A1A8CXK9-F1
#
_entry.id   AF-A0A1A8CXK9-F1
#
_cell.length_a   1.000
_cell.length_b   1.000
_cell.length_c   1.000
_cell.angle_alpha   90.00
_cell.angle_beta   90.00
_cell.angle_gamma   90.00
#
_symmetry.space_group_name_H-M   'P 1'
#
loop_
_entity.id
_entity.type
_entity.pdbx_description
1 polymer ?
#
loop_
_entity_poly.entity_id
_entity_poly.type
_entity_poly.pdbx_seq_one_letter_code
_entity_poly.pdbx_strand_id
1 'polypeptide(L)'
;MPYPEPDKSDQKVLAACSSQQQTSPSNPPLSFDFGTSPLSEEWKGRITNKLNTYSDVFSHHDLDFGHTQQIRHHINLKDETPFKQKSRPIHPHDYEAVRKHLEALLETGIIRESESPFASPIVVVRKKNGE
;
A
#
# COMPACT_ATOMS: atom_id res chain seq x y z
N MET A 1 33.46 22.75 21.38
CA MET A 1 32.25 23.47 20.92
C MET A 1 31.03 22.82 21.58
N PRO A 2 30.25 23.52 22.41
CA PRO A 2 29.03 22.98 22.99
C PRO A 2 27.87 23.07 21.97
N TYR A 3 27.01 22.05 21.95
CA TYR A 3 25.79 22.01 21.15
C TYR A 3 24.77 23.05 21.63
N PRO A 4 23.97 23.67 20.74
CA PRO A 4 22.86 24.52 21.17
C PRO A 4 21.74 23.68 21.79
N GLU A 5 21.16 24.17 22.89
CA GLU A 5 19.99 23.55 23.51
C GLU A 5 18.73 23.72 22.64
N PRO A 6 17.83 22.74 22.62
CA PRO A 6 16.56 22.83 21.89
C PRO A 6 15.60 23.80 22.60
N ASP A 7 15.06 24.74 21.81
CA ASP A 7 14.04 25.70 22.20
C ASP A 7 12.75 24.99 22.65
N LYS A 8 12.26 25.39 23.83
CA LYS A 8 11.03 24.89 24.45
C LYS A 8 9.86 25.78 24.04
N SER A 9 9.17 25.37 22.99
CA SER A 9 7.80 25.80 22.75
C SER A 9 6.91 24.58 22.61
N ASP A 10 6.38 24.15 23.75
CA ASP A 10 5.25 23.23 23.85
C ASP A 10 4.05 23.77 23.06
N GLN A 11 3.68 23.09 21.97
CA GLN A 11 2.28 22.97 21.59
C GLN A 11 1.87 21.50 21.67
N LYS A 12 1.22 21.21 22.78
CA LYS A 12 0.49 20.00 23.12
C LYS A 12 -0.58 19.71 22.05
N VAL A 13 -0.22 18.95 21.01
CA VAL A 13 -1.21 18.34 20.12
C VAL A 13 -1.81 17.15 20.87
N LEU A 14 -2.96 17.39 21.49
CA LEU A 14 -3.82 16.33 22.00
C LEU A 14 -4.24 15.45 20.82
N ALA A 15 -3.57 14.32 20.65
CA ALA A 15 -4.02 13.26 19.75
C ALA A 15 -5.28 12.62 20.34
N ALA A 16 -6.43 13.26 20.12
CA ALA A 16 -7.71 12.61 20.26
C ALA A 16 -7.83 11.61 19.10
N CYS A 17 -7.54 10.34 19.37
CA CYS A 17 -7.88 9.23 18.48
C CYS A 17 -9.41 9.14 18.45
N SER A 18 -10.00 9.98 17.60
CA SER A 18 -11.42 9.93 17.30
C SER A 18 -11.59 8.74 16.38
N SER A 19 -12.13 7.64 16.92
CA SER A 19 -12.66 6.53 16.13
C SER A 19 -13.79 7.04 15.25
N GLN A 20 -13.45 7.73 14.17
CA GLN A 20 -14.40 8.03 13.11
C GLN A 20 -14.48 6.77 12.28
N GLN A 21 -15.54 6.01 12.53
CA GLN A 21 -16.04 4.97 11.63
C GLN A 21 -16.34 5.66 10.30
N GLN A 22 -15.38 5.60 9.38
CA GLN A 22 -15.66 5.84 7.98
C GLN A 22 -16.55 4.67 7.53
N THR A 23 -17.81 4.98 7.24
CA THR A 23 -18.69 4.05 6.52
C THR A 23 -18.18 3.96 5.07
N SER A 24 -17.18 3.11 4.85
CA SER A 24 -16.73 2.67 3.54
C SER A 24 -17.78 1.72 2.92
N PRO A 25 -17.81 1.62 1.57
CA PRO A 25 -18.85 0.89 0.84
C PRO A 25 -18.95 -0.56 1.33
N SER A 26 -20.15 -1.12 1.29
CA SER A 26 -20.45 -2.49 1.74
C SER A 26 -19.60 -3.50 0.97
N ASN A 27 -18.41 -3.82 1.49
CA ASN A 27 -17.59 -4.89 0.97
C ASN A 27 -18.35 -6.22 1.10
N PRO A 28 -18.28 -7.10 0.09
CA PRO A 28 -18.95 -8.38 0.17
C PRO A 28 -18.40 -9.19 1.37
N PRO A 29 -19.25 -10.02 2.00
CA PRO A 29 -18.80 -10.86 3.10
C PRO A 29 -17.69 -11.81 2.62
N LEU A 30 -16.63 -11.89 3.41
CA LEU A 30 -15.51 -12.80 3.20
C LEU A 30 -15.98 -14.23 3.46
N SER A 31 -15.65 -15.12 2.51
CA SER A 31 -15.86 -16.56 2.64
C SER A 31 -14.62 -17.19 3.25
N PHE A 32 -14.79 -17.92 4.35
CA PHE A 32 -13.70 -18.61 5.05
C PHE A 32 -13.89 -20.13 4.96
N ASP A 33 -12.90 -20.82 4.39
CA ASP A 33 -12.85 -22.28 4.39
C ASP A 33 -12.04 -22.77 5.61
N PHE A 34 -12.71 -23.49 6.51
CA PHE A 34 -12.09 -24.06 7.70
C PHE A 34 -11.58 -25.51 7.50
N GLY A 35 -11.68 -26.06 6.28
CA GLY A 35 -11.15 -27.37 5.90
C GLY A 35 -11.48 -28.49 6.89
N THR A 36 -10.46 -29.26 7.28
CA THR A 36 -10.55 -30.37 8.25
C THR A 36 -10.43 -29.92 9.71
N SER A 37 -10.66 -28.63 10.01
CA SER A 37 -10.49 -28.14 11.38
C SER A 37 -11.40 -28.88 12.38
N PRO A 38 -10.88 -29.20 13.58
CA PRO A 38 -11.66 -29.85 14.63
C PRO A 38 -12.64 -28.89 15.34
N LEU A 39 -12.87 -27.70 14.78
CA LEU A 39 -13.75 -26.69 15.36
C LEU A 39 -15.21 -27.10 15.18
N SER A 40 -16.02 -26.96 16.24
CA SER A 40 -17.47 -27.10 16.15
C SER A 40 -18.08 -26.01 15.27
N GLU A 41 -19.24 -26.29 14.69
CA GLU A 41 -19.96 -25.35 13.80
C GLU A 41 -20.26 -24.00 14.46
N GLU A 42 -20.53 -23.99 15.77
CA GLU A 42 -20.73 -22.77 16.55
C GLU A 42 -19.52 -21.83 16.49
N TRP A 43 -18.32 -22.36 16.72
CA TRP A 43 -17.07 -21.60 16.71
C TRP A 43 -16.71 -21.12 15.30
N LYS A 44 -16.96 -21.93 14.26
CA LYS A 44 -16.79 -21.53 12.87
C LYS A 44 -17.67 -20.31 12.55
N GLY A 45 -18.95 -20.38 12.88
CA GLY A 45 -19.88 -19.26 12.71
C GLY A 45 -19.47 -18.02 13.50
N ARG A 46 -19.03 -18.19 14.76
CA ARG A 46 -18.59 -17.08 15.60
C ARG A 46 -17.36 -16.37 15.03
N ILE A 47 -16.39 -17.12 14.54
CA ILE A 47 -15.17 -16.57 13.91
C ILE A 47 -15.53 -15.87 12.60
N THR A 48 -16.29 -16.52 11.71
CA THR A 48 -16.74 -15.94 10.45
C THR A 48 -17.47 -14.61 10.65
N ASN A 49 -18.39 -14.55 11.61
CA ASN A 49 -19.11 -13.32 11.92
C ASN A 49 -18.17 -12.22 12.44
N LYS A 50 -17.21 -12.59 13.30
CA LYS A 50 -16.27 -11.63 13.86
C LYS A 50 -15.31 -11.08 12.80
N LEU A 51 -14.83 -11.91 11.89
CA LEU A 51 -13.97 -11.49 10.78
C LEU A 51 -14.72 -10.63 9.77
N ASN A 52 -15.97 -10.99 9.45
CA ASN A 52 -16.83 -10.18 8.60
C ASN A 52 -17.20 -8.81 9.20
N THR A 53 -17.11 -8.66 10.52
CA THR A 53 -17.28 -7.35 11.18
C THR A 53 -16.17 -6.37 10.81
N TYR A 54 -14.99 -6.86 10.42
CA TYR A 54 -13.82 -6.07 10.04
C TYR A 54 -13.37 -6.40 8.60
N SER A 55 -14.34 -6.62 7.70
CA SER A 55 -14.04 -7.00 6.31
C SER A 55 -13.28 -5.93 5.53
N ASP A 56 -13.30 -4.69 6.02
CA ASP A 56 -12.56 -3.53 5.51
C ASP A 56 -11.05 -3.55 5.86
N VAL A 57 -10.64 -4.31 6.87
CA VAL A 57 -9.23 -4.42 7.28
C VAL A 57 -8.45 -5.38 6.39
N PHE A 58 -9.13 -6.30 5.71
CA PHE A 58 -8.51 -7.30 4.85
C PHE A 58 -8.45 -6.82 3.41
N SER A 59 -7.33 -7.08 2.74
CA SER A 59 -7.18 -6.87 1.30
C SER A 59 -8.01 -7.90 0.52
N HIS A 60 -8.88 -7.44 -0.38
CA HIS A 60 -9.72 -8.32 -1.21
C HIS A 60 -9.04 -8.76 -2.51
N HIS A 61 -8.09 -7.98 -3.00
CA HIS A 61 -7.29 -8.29 -4.19
C HIS A 61 -5.88 -7.69 -4.08
N ASP A 62 -4.96 -8.10 -4.96
CA ASP A 62 -3.54 -7.70 -4.91
C ASP A 62 -3.31 -6.19 -4.98
N LEU A 63 -4.22 -5.44 -5.59
CA LEU A 63 -4.16 -3.98 -5.69
C LEU A 63 -4.98 -3.21 -4.64
N ASP A 64 -5.50 -3.91 -3.61
CA ASP A 64 -6.33 -3.31 -2.56
C ASP A 64 -5.44 -2.70 -1.49
N PHE A 65 -4.84 -1.56 -1.83
CA PHE A 65 -3.94 -0.84 -0.95
C PHE A 65 -4.71 0.21 -0.16
N GLY A 66 -4.50 0.22 1.16
CA GLY A 66 -4.96 1.32 2.01
C GLY A 66 -4.27 2.64 1.63
N HIS A 67 -5.03 3.74 1.67
CA HIS A 67 -4.51 5.08 1.41
C HIS A 67 -4.90 6.03 2.56
N THR A 68 -3.91 6.76 3.10
CA THR A 68 -4.13 7.77 4.14
C THR A 68 -3.70 9.16 3.65
N GLN A 69 -4.52 10.16 3.93
CA GLN A 69 -4.24 11.57 3.63
C GLN A 69 -3.71 12.34 4.84
N GLN A 70 -3.59 11.68 6.00
CA GLN A 70 -3.26 12.34 7.27
C GLN A 70 -1.80 12.78 7.35
N ILE A 71 -0.88 12.01 6.74
CA ILE A 71 0.56 12.27 6.77
C ILE A 71 1.10 12.11 5.36
N ARG A 72 1.96 13.05 4.94
CA ARG A 72 2.77 12.92 3.72
C ARG A 72 4.20 12.62 4.11
N HIS A 73 4.75 11.52 3.60
CA HIS A 73 6.14 11.16 3.84
C HIS A 73 7.06 12.10 3.06
N HIS A 74 8.05 12.67 3.74
CA HIS A 74 9.12 13.46 3.14
C HIS A 74 10.45 12.72 3.27
N ILE A 75 11.13 12.51 2.14
CA ILE A 75 12.42 11.83 2.09
C ILE A 75 13.53 12.88 2.19
N ASN A 76 14.28 12.89 3.29
CA ASN A 76 15.43 13.77 3.45
C ASN A 76 16.62 13.24 2.64
N LEU A 77 17.07 13.99 1.65
CA LEU A 77 18.24 13.65 0.84
C LEU A 77 19.52 14.16 1.51
N LYS A 78 20.62 13.41 1.35
CA LYS A 78 21.97 13.88 1.72
C LYS A 78 22.63 14.69 0.60
N ASP A 79 22.29 14.35 -0.64
CA ASP A 79 22.72 15.00 -1.86
C ASP A 79 21.48 15.24 -2.72
N GLU A 80 21.25 16.49 -3.08
CA GLU A 80 20.10 16.94 -3.88
C GLU A 80 20.40 16.95 -5.38
N THR A 81 21.62 16.60 -5.78
CA THR A 81 22.02 16.57 -7.19
C THR A 81 21.18 15.54 -7.95
N PRO A 82 20.43 15.95 -8.99
CA PRO A 82 19.59 15.04 -9.74
C PRO A 82 20.40 14.08 -10.61
N PHE A 83 19.88 12.86 -10.79
CA PHE A 83 20.44 11.87 -11.69
C PHE A 83 19.38 11.31 -12.64
N LYS A 84 19.76 11.10 -13.90
CA LYS A 84 18.89 10.51 -14.92
C LYS A 84 19.59 9.32 -15.56
N GLN A 85 19.16 8.12 -15.19
CA GLN A 85 19.67 6.90 -15.78
C GLN A 85 18.84 6.51 -17.01
N LYS A 86 19.49 5.95 -18.03
CA LYS A 86 18.83 5.47 -19.25
C LYS A 86 17.99 4.22 -18.94
N SER A 87 16.74 4.20 -19.41
CA SER A 87 15.86 3.04 -19.31
C SER A 87 16.43 1.83 -20.03
N ARG A 88 16.27 0.64 -19.43
CA ARG A 88 16.69 -0.63 -20.03
C ARG A 88 15.63 -1.08 -21.04
N PRO A 89 16.03 -1.63 -22.21
CA PRO A 89 15.09 -2.24 -23.13
C PRO A 89 14.32 -3.38 -22.46
N ILE A 90 13.00 -3.39 -22.64
CA ILE A 90 12.14 -4.48 -22.19
C ILE A 90 12.12 -5.55 -23.28
N HIS A 91 12.23 -6.83 -22.90
CA HIS A 91 12.14 -7.91 -23.88
C HIS A 91 10.73 -7.92 -24.51
N PRO A 92 10.57 -8.15 -25.83
CA PRO A 92 9.28 -8.05 -26.50
C PRO A 92 8.17 -8.92 -25.89
N HIS A 93 8.53 -10.10 -25.35
CA HIS A 93 7.59 -11.00 -24.69
C HIS A 93 7.01 -10.45 -23.38
N ASP A 94 7.74 -9.59 -22.68
CA ASP A 94 7.33 -9.07 -21.38
C ASP A 94 6.62 -7.70 -21.50
N TYR A 95 6.66 -7.08 -22.69
CA TYR A 95 6.14 -5.73 -22.90
C TYR A 95 4.67 -5.58 -22.53
N GLU A 96 3.85 -6.54 -22.97
CA GLU A 96 2.41 -6.52 -22.73
C GLU A 96 2.07 -6.72 -21.24
N ALA A 97 2.82 -7.56 -20.53
CA ALA A 97 2.66 -7.77 -19.11
C ALA A 97 3.02 -6.51 -18.31
N VAL A 98 4.15 -5.87 -18.64
CA VAL A 98 4.56 -4.61 -18.02
C VAL A 98 3.53 -3.51 -18.27
N ARG A 99 3.04 -3.38 -19.52
CA ARG A 99 2.03 -2.38 -19.90
C ARG A 99 0.76 -2.52 -19.06
N LYS A 100 0.18 -3.74 -19.00
CA LYS A 100 -1.02 -4.01 -18.20
C LYS A 100 -0.82 -3.73 -16.72
N HIS A 101 0.35 -4.09 -16.18
CA HIS A 101 0.64 -3.83 -14.77
C HIS A 101 0.72 -2.33 -14.48
N LEU A 102 1.40 -1.56 -15.33
CA LEU A 102 1.47 -0.10 -15.18
C LEU A 102 0.11 0.57 -15.30
N GLU A 103 -0.74 0.11 -16.24
CA GLU A 103 -2.12 0.60 -16.39
C GLU A 103 -2.94 0.35 -15.12
N ALA A 104 -2.86 -0.84 -14.55
CA ALA A 104 -3.56 -1.16 -13.31
C ALA A 104 -3.06 -0.31 -12.11
N LEU A 105 -1.74 -0.07 -12.02
CA LEU A 105 -1.17 0.81 -10.99
C LEU A 105 -1.58 2.29 -11.17
N LEU A 106 -1.77 2.74 -12.41
CA LEU A 106 -2.27 4.09 -12.72
C LEU A 106 -3.75 4.23 -12.37
N GLU A 107 -4.59 3.27 -12.77
CA GLU A 107 -6.02 3.27 -12.50
C GLU A 107 -6.34 3.24 -11.00
N THR A 108 -5.55 2.48 -10.24
CA THR A 108 -5.64 2.42 -8.77
C THR A 108 -5.05 3.63 -8.06
N GLY A 109 -4.36 4.52 -8.77
CA GLY A 109 -3.78 5.75 -8.22
C GLY A 109 -2.51 5.55 -7.38
N ILE A 110 -1.89 4.36 -7.44
CA ILE A 110 -0.65 4.06 -6.73
C ILE A 110 0.52 4.83 -7.36
N ILE A 111 0.53 4.91 -8.69
CA ILE A 111 1.48 5.72 -9.46
C ILE A 111 0.77 6.83 -10.21
N ARG A 112 1.54 7.84 -10.63
CA ARG A 112 1.04 8.97 -11.42
C ARG A 112 2.10 9.41 -12.41
N GLU A 113 1.66 10.04 -13.48
CA GLU A 113 2.55 10.74 -14.40
C GLU A 113 3.24 11.90 -13.67
N SER A 114 4.52 12.10 -13.97
CA SER A 114 5.31 13.19 -13.41
C SER A 114 6.47 13.56 -14.32
N GLU A 115 6.85 14.83 -14.31
CA GLU A 115 8.07 15.33 -14.92
C GLU A 115 9.10 15.52 -13.81
N SER A 116 10.13 14.66 -13.80
CA SER A 116 11.14 14.63 -12.74
C SER A 116 12.55 14.72 -13.32
N PRO A 117 13.47 15.49 -12.69
CA PRO A 117 14.88 15.45 -13.04
C PRO A 117 15.57 14.15 -12.57
N PHE A 118 14.92 13.38 -11.69
CA PHE A 118 15.36 12.07 -11.21
C PHE A 118 14.73 10.94 -12.03
N ALA A 119 15.53 9.98 -12.50
CA ALA A 119 15.02 8.77 -13.15
C ALA A 119 15.92 7.55 -12.90
N SER A 120 15.29 6.44 -12.49
CA SER A 120 15.90 5.12 -12.32
C SER A 120 15.28 4.13 -13.31
N PRO A 121 16.05 3.19 -13.90
CA PRO A 121 15.52 2.23 -14.84
C PRO A 121 14.70 1.15 -14.13
N ILE A 122 13.58 0.73 -14.72
CA ILE A 122 12.83 -0.43 -14.25
C ILE A 122 13.54 -1.74 -14.60
N VAL A 123 13.32 -2.78 -13.79
CA VAL A 123 13.82 -4.13 -14.03
C VAL A 123 12.63 -5.09 -13.98
N VAL A 124 12.48 -5.90 -15.02
CA VAL A 124 11.42 -6.91 -15.12
C VAL A 124 11.96 -8.24 -14.61
N VAL A 125 11.22 -8.88 -13.70
CA VAL A 125 11.57 -10.17 -13.12
C VAL A 125 10.35 -11.07 -13.18
N ARG A 126 10.50 -12.27 -13.74
CA ARG A 126 9.47 -13.29 -13.77
C ARG A 126 9.41 -13.99 -12.42
N LYS A 127 8.24 -14.01 -11.79
CA LYS A 127 8.02 -14.77 -10.55
C LYS A 127 7.78 -16.24 -10.89
N LYS A 128 7.93 -17.09 -9.86
CA LYS A 128 7.81 -18.55 -9.97
C LYS A 128 6.44 -19.05 -10.46
N ASN A 129 5.39 -18.25 -10.27
CA ASN A 129 4.02 -18.55 -10.70
C ASN A 129 3.81 -18.34 -12.21
N GLY A 130 4.84 -17.94 -12.96
CA GLY A 130 4.76 -17.72 -14.40
C GLY A 130 4.23 -16.33 -14.79
N GLU A 131 4.02 -15.46 -13.81
CA GLU A 131 3.72 -14.04 -13.98
C GLU A 131 4.92 -13.15 -13.64
#